data_AF-A0A9R0NUE2-F1
#
_entry.id   AF-A0A9R0NUE2-F1
#
_cell.length_a   1.000
_cell.length_b   1.000
_cell.length_c   1.000
_cell.angle_alpha   90.00
_cell.angle_beta   90.00
_cell.angle_gamma   90.00
#
_symmetry.space_group_name_H-M   'P 1'
#
loop_
_entity.id
_entity.type
_entity.pdbx_description
1 polymer ?
#
loop_
_entity_poly.entity_id
_entity_poly.type
_entity_poly.pdbx_seq_one_letter_code
_entity_poly.pdbx_strand_id
1 'polypeptide(L)'
;MSFFTGGPRERPLFPVPEQELYAFSGRHWTDPPREHIVPAVLPWAQPLGRSERTVVALRAIEVWPEALTLRVTVYSRDSLVDDPAEGLIDHRRKPDYNGLLIGVLYADGSRASSETISVPSASEPEAPVLRAQPVGGTRFAVDHEVFLWPLPSAGPLKLVVQWADREIPETRTTLDGGAIRSAAKDAAEIWPGLGRRQVNGLPVRRVGKQVALTPDWGTPVARPEEPRPAPGE
;
A
#
# COMPACT_ATOMS: atom_id res chain seq x y z
N MET A 1 30.31 -18.60 17.47
CA MET A 1 29.03 -18.13 18.03
C MET A 1 27.99 -18.25 16.92
N SER A 2 27.11 -19.26 16.99
CA SER A 2 26.09 -19.52 15.97
C SER A 2 24.75 -18.94 16.42
N PHE A 3 23.97 -18.39 15.48
CA PHE A 3 22.58 -18.00 15.69
C PHE A 3 21.75 -19.15 16.30
N PHE A 4 22.16 -20.40 16.05
CA PHE A 4 21.48 -21.62 16.50
C PHE A 4 21.82 -22.08 17.93
N THR A 5 22.77 -21.45 18.63
CA THR A 5 23.20 -21.87 19.98
C THR A 5 23.21 -20.77 21.04
N GLY A 6 22.76 -19.56 20.72
CA GLY A 6 22.50 -18.54 21.72
C GLY A 6 21.16 -18.80 22.42
N GLY A 7 21.17 -19.05 23.73
CA GLY A 7 19.95 -19.02 24.54
C GLY A 7 19.25 -17.66 24.43
N PRO A 8 17.93 -17.60 24.70
CA PRO A 8 17.18 -16.35 24.63
C PRO A 8 17.84 -15.30 25.51
N ARG A 9 18.19 -14.16 24.92
CA ARG A 9 18.66 -13.00 25.68
C ARG A 9 17.48 -12.43 26.44
N GLU A 10 17.59 -12.31 27.76
CA GLU A 10 16.58 -11.62 28.57
C GLU A 10 16.43 -10.19 28.05
N ARG A 11 15.25 -9.90 27.50
CA ARG A 11 14.86 -8.52 27.18
C ARG A 11 14.39 -7.88 28.48
N PRO A 12 14.90 -6.70 28.87
CA PRO A 12 14.34 -5.98 30.00
C PRO A 12 12.84 -5.73 29.78
N LEU A 13 12.03 -6.21 30.72
CA LEU A 13 10.58 -6.05 30.75
C LEU A 13 10.27 -4.61 31.16
N PHE A 14 10.37 -3.67 30.23
CA PHE A 14 9.63 -2.42 30.39
C PHE A 14 8.13 -2.78 30.32
N PRO A 15 7.27 -2.22 31.19
CA PRO A 15 5.83 -2.33 31.00
C PRO A 15 5.48 -1.61 29.70
N VAL A 16 5.42 -2.36 28.60
CA VAL A 16 4.88 -1.88 27.34
C VAL A 16 3.37 -1.78 27.55
N PRO A 17 2.76 -0.59 27.41
CA PRO A 17 1.31 -0.49 27.41
C PRO A 17 0.75 -1.48 26.40
N GLU A 18 -0.15 -2.35 26.82
CA GLU A 18 -0.81 -3.31 25.94
C GLU A 18 -1.57 -2.51 24.86
N GLN A 19 -1.08 -2.56 23.63
CA GLN A 19 -1.71 -1.92 22.48
C GLN A 19 -2.45 -3.00 21.69
N GLU A 20 -3.74 -3.17 21.98
CA GLU A 20 -4.61 -4.01 21.16
C GLU A 20 -5.10 -3.23 19.93
N LEU A 21 -5.21 -3.94 18.80
CA LEU A 21 -5.82 -3.40 17.59
C LEU A 21 -7.34 -3.35 17.76
N TYR A 22 -7.94 -2.19 17.50
CA TYR A 22 -9.40 -2.04 17.44
C TYR A 22 -9.90 -2.18 16.00
N ALA A 23 -11.22 -2.31 15.84
CA ALA A 23 -11.87 -2.30 14.54
C ALA A 23 -11.45 -1.09 13.70
N PHE A 24 -11.44 -1.29 12.38
CA PHE A 24 -11.11 -0.23 11.43
C PHE A 24 -11.96 1.02 11.70
N SER A 25 -11.33 2.19 11.70
CA SER A 25 -11.98 3.45 12.08
C SER A 25 -13.03 3.94 11.06
N GLY A 26 -13.06 3.34 9.86
CA GLY A 26 -13.88 3.79 8.73
C GLY A 26 -13.27 4.96 7.95
N ARG A 27 -12.13 5.52 8.40
CA ARG A 27 -11.49 6.67 7.76
C ARG A 27 -10.62 6.23 6.58
N HIS A 28 -11.26 5.81 5.51
CA HIS A 28 -10.58 5.30 4.31
C HIS A 28 -9.68 6.34 3.64
N TRP A 29 -9.85 7.64 3.90
CA TRP A 29 -8.98 8.71 3.38
C TRP A 29 -7.67 8.90 4.16
N THR A 30 -7.56 8.32 5.37
CA THR A 30 -6.47 8.62 6.32
C THR A 30 -5.20 7.84 6.05
N ASP A 31 -5.27 6.58 5.62
CA ASP A 31 -4.13 5.71 5.27
C ASP A 31 -4.67 4.43 4.62
N PRO A 32 -3.83 3.66 3.90
CA PRO A 32 -4.20 2.31 3.51
C PRO A 32 -4.61 1.49 4.76
N PRO A 33 -5.71 0.73 4.73
CA PRO A 33 -6.20 -0.06 5.87
C PRO A 33 -5.42 -1.38 6.06
N ARG A 34 -4.08 -1.32 6.02
CA ARG A 34 -3.15 -2.46 5.95
C ARG A 34 -3.27 -3.44 7.12
N GLU A 35 -3.61 -2.91 8.29
CA GLU A 35 -3.72 -3.68 9.54
C GLU A 35 -5.07 -4.41 9.65
N HIS A 36 -6.04 -4.01 8.81
CA HIS A 36 -7.43 -4.47 8.90
C HIS A 36 -7.88 -5.22 7.65
N ILE A 37 -7.23 -5.02 6.51
CA ILE A 37 -7.70 -5.52 5.21
C ILE A 37 -6.52 -6.11 4.43
N VAL A 38 -6.73 -7.30 3.85
CA VAL A 38 -5.89 -7.83 2.77
C VAL A 38 -6.38 -7.21 1.45
N PRO A 39 -5.55 -6.45 0.72
CA PRO A 39 -5.97 -5.85 -0.52
C PRO A 39 -6.10 -6.91 -1.62
N ALA A 40 -7.03 -6.69 -2.54
CA ALA A 40 -6.95 -7.35 -3.84
C ALA A 40 -5.77 -6.77 -4.63
N VAL A 41 -5.13 -7.56 -5.48
CA VAL A 41 -3.95 -7.12 -6.23
C VAL A 41 -4.20 -7.21 -7.73
N LEU A 42 -4.09 -6.07 -8.41
CA LEU A 42 -4.01 -6.03 -9.88
C LEU A 42 -2.53 -6.02 -10.29
N PRO A 43 -2.04 -7.06 -11.01
CA PRO A 43 -0.64 -7.18 -11.38
C PRO A 43 -0.29 -6.37 -12.64
N TRP A 44 -0.75 -5.12 -12.70
CA TRP A 44 -0.50 -4.22 -13.84
C TRP A 44 0.91 -3.64 -13.75
N ALA A 45 1.88 -4.34 -14.31
CA ALA A 45 3.27 -3.90 -14.38
C ALA A 45 3.57 -3.23 -15.74
N GLN A 46 3.92 -1.94 -15.73
CA GLN A 46 4.28 -1.22 -16.95
C GLN A 46 5.13 0.05 -16.67
N PRO A 47 6.00 0.48 -17.59
CA PRO A 47 6.63 1.79 -17.52
C PRO A 47 5.59 2.91 -17.60
N LEU A 48 5.72 3.91 -16.73
CA LEU A 48 4.89 5.11 -16.72
C LEU A 48 5.59 6.28 -17.42
N GLY A 49 6.89 6.43 -17.19
CA GLY A 49 7.75 7.44 -17.79
C GLY A 49 9.18 6.93 -17.93
N ARG A 50 9.89 7.38 -18.97
CA ARG A 50 11.23 6.91 -19.30
C ARG A 50 12.08 8.01 -19.92
N SER A 51 13.35 8.04 -19.54
CA SER A 51 14.44 8.71 -20.25
C SER A 51 15.55 7.70 -20.59
N GLU A 52 16.71 8.15 -21.05
CA GLU A 52 17.83 7.25 -21.37
C GLU A 52 18.30 6.43 -20.15
N ARG A 53 18.27 7.05 -18.97
CA ARG A 53 18.91 6.51 -17.76
C ARG A 53 17.95 6.22 -16.61
N THR A 54 16.70 6.71 -16.69
CA THR A 54 15.70 6.61 -15.62
C THR A 54 14.41 6.02 -16.14
N VAL A 55 13.78 5.12 -15.37
CA VAL A 55 12.45 4.56 -15.66
C VAL A 55 11.60 4.65 -14.40
N VAL A 56 10.43 5.26 -14.51
CA VAL A 56 9.37 5.18 -13.49
C VAL A 56 8.39 4.10 -13.92
N ALA A 57 8.14 3.11 -13.09
CA ALA A 57 7.28 1.97 -13.43
C ALA A 57 6.21 1.72 -12.38
N LEU A 58 5.00 1.43 -12.84
CA LEU A 58 3.97 0.79 -12.03
C LEU A 58 4.33 -0.70 -11.93
N ARG A 59 4.26 -1.25 -10.72
CA ARG A 59 4.56 -2.66 -10.43
C ARG A 59 3.30 -3.46 -10.17
N ALA A 60 2.35 -2.87 -9.44
CA ALA A 60 1.06 -3.44 -9.10
C ALA A 60 0.14 -2.35 -8.57
N ILE A 61 -1.14 -2.68 -8.44
CA ILE A 61 -2.11 -1.89 -7.69
C ILE A 61 -2.66 -2.77 -6.57
N GLU A 62 -2.52 -2.31 -5.33
CA GLU A 62 -3.21 -2.86 -4.17
C GLU A 62 -4.56 -2.14 -4.07
N VAL A 63 -5.65 -2.87 -4.14
CA VAL A 63 -7.01 -2.34 -4.16
C VAL A 63 -7.67 -2.63 -2.81
N TRP A 64 -8.03 -1.55 -2.13
CA TRP A 64 -8.80 -1.55 -0.87
C TRP A 64 -10.28 -1.31 -1.19
N PRO A 65 -11.21 -1.56 -0.26
CA PRO A 65 -12.64 -1.38 -0.55
C PRO A 65 -13.03 0.01 -1.06
N GLU A 66 -12.41 1.07 -0.52
CA GLU A 66 -12.73 2.47 -0.84
C GLU A 66 -11.50 3.29 -1.28
N ALA A 67 -10.38 2.64 -1.55
CA ALA A 67 -9.12 3.29 -1.90
C ALA A 67 -8.22 2.35 -2.72
N LEU A 68 -7.09 2.85 -3.22
CA LEU A 68 -6.05 2.01 -3.81
C LEU A 68 -4.65 2.51 -3.43
N THR A 69 -3.65 1.64 -3.54
CA THR A 69 -2.24 2.00 -3.45
C THR A 69 -1.54 1.55 -4.73
N LEU A 70 -0.93 2.49 -5.44
CA LEU A 70 -0.06 2.20 -6.57
C LEU A 70 1.33 1.85 -6.03
N ARG A 71 1.86 0.70 -6.45
CA ARG A 71 3.25 0.31 -6.17
C ARG A 71 4.12 0.82 -7.31
N VAL A 72 4.90 1.86 -7.03
CA VAL A 72 5.75 2.51 -8.03
C VAL A 72 7.20 2.26 -7.68
N THR A 73 8.00 1.88 -8.67
CA THR A 73 9.46 1.79 -8.51
C THR A 73 10.13 2.70 -9.55
N VAL A 74 11.14 3.43 -9.10
CA VAL A 74 12.03 4.19 -9.98
C VAL A 74 13.33 3.43 -10.14
N TYR A 75 13.66 3.08 -11.38
CA TYR A 75 14.94 2.48 -11.75
C TYR A 75 15.87 3.54 -12.35
N SER A 76 17.16 3.44 -12.04
CA SER A 76 18.18 4.35 -12.58
C SER A 76 19.50 3.63 -12.81
N ARG A 77 20.25 4.08 -13.83
CA ARG A 77 21.63 3.62 -14.08
C ARG A 77 22.67 4.32 -13.21
N ASP A 78 22.28 5.36 -12.48
CA ASP A 78 23.07 6.13 -11.51
C ASP A 78 22.34 6.21 -10.18
N SER A 79 23.07 6.60 -9.14
CA SER A 79 22.51 6.73 -7.78
C SER A 79 21.38 7.76 -7.78
N LEU A 80 20.18 7.33 -7.38
CA LEU A 80 18.99 8.18 -7.27
C LEU A 80 19.01 9.04 -6.01
N VAL A 81 19.49 8.46 -4.92
CA VAL A 81 19.46 9.00 -3.56
C VAL A 81 20.67 8.51 -2.78
N ASP A 82 21.10 9.27 -1.78
CA ASP A 82 22.15 8.84 -0.85
C ASP A 82 21.62 7.77 0.12
N ASP A 83 20.40 7.99 0.62
CA ASP A 83 19.62 7.08 1.46
C ASP A 83 18.26 6.73 0.80
N PRO A 84 18.02 5.46 0.41
CA PRO A 84 16.73 4.99 -0.10
C PRO A 84 15.54 5.23 0.82
N ALA A 85 15.75 5.37 2.13
CA ALA A 85 14.68 5.65 3.08
C ALA A 85 14.09 7.05 2.93
N GLU A 86 14.85 8.02 2.39
CA GLU A 86 14.33 9.36 2.12
C GLU A 86 13.43 9.43 0.88
N GLY A 87 13.67 8.54 -0.09
CA GLY A 87 12.89 8.49 -1.31
C GLY A 87 13.08 9.66 -2.27
N LEU A 88 12.31 9.61 -3.35
CA LEU A 88 12.21 10.65 -4.37
C LEU A 88 10.96 11.53 -4.25
N ILE A 89 9.91 11.01 -3.60
CA ILE A 89 8.64 11.69 -3.36
C ILE A 89 8.15 11.38 -1.96
N ASP A 90 7.74 12.42 -1.22
CA ASP A 90 7.20 12.34 0.14
C ASP A 90 6.12 13.42 0.31
N HIS A 91 4.87 13.00 0.51
CA HIS A 91 3.71 13.86 0.67
C HIS A 91 3.78 14.80 1.90
N ARG A 92 4.75 14.60 2.81
CA ARG A 92 4.98 15.45 3.97
C ARG A 92 6.00 16.56 3.71
N ARG A 93 6.68 16.54 2.56
CA ARG A 93 7.71 17.52 2.19
C ARG A 93 7.16 18.49 1.15
N LYS A 94 7.75 19.70 1.11
CA LYS A 94 7.46 20.66 0.03
C LYS A 94 7.87 20.01 -1.30
N PRO A 95 6.98 19.97 -2.31
CA PRO A 95 7.29 19.34 -3.58
C PRO A 95 8.36 20.11 -4.33
N ASP A 96 9.22 19.35 -5.00
CA ASP A 96 10.12 19.86 -6.02
C ASP A 96 9.45 19.69 -7.39
N TYR A 97 9.15 20.82 -8.03
CA TYR A 97 8.46 20.84 -9.33
C TYR A 97 9.36 20.40 -10.49
N ASN A 98 10.69 20.36 -10.29
CA ASN A 98 11.60 19.77 -11.26
C ASN A 98 11.88 18.28 -10.99
N GLY A 99 11.59 17.83 -9.77
CA GLY A 99 11.70 16.45 -9.30
C GLY A 99 10.61 15.51 -9.86
N LEU A 100 10.51 14.32 -9.27
CA LEU A 100 9.48 13.35 -9.64
C LEU A 100 8.11 13.85 -9.16
N LEU A 101 7.17 13.99 -10.09
CA LEU A 101 5.77 14.28 -9.81
C LEU A 101 4.89 13.12 -10.27
N ILE A 102 3.92 12.76 -9.43
CA ILE A 102 2.90 11.77 -9.73
C ILE A 102 1.53 12.40 -9.46
N GLY A 103 0.62 12.28 -10.42
CA GLY A 103 -0.74 12.75 -10.29
C GLY A 103 -1.74 11.79 -10.89
N VAL A 104 -3.01 12.01 -10.58
CA VAL A 104 -4.12 11.26 -11.16
C VAL A 104 -5.25 12.18 -11.59
N LEU A 105 -5.95 11.78 -12.65
CA LEU A 105 -7.17 12.42 -13.12
C LEU A 105 -8.27 11.35 -13.25
N TYR A 106 -9.35 11.54 -12.52
CA TYR A 106 -10.52 10.66 -12.49
C TYR A 106 -11.42 10.94 -13.69
N ALA A 107 -12.31 9.99 -13.99
CA ALA A 107 -13.27 10.12 -15.07
C ALA A 107 -14.27 11.28 -14.88
N ASP A 108 -14.55 11.67 -13.64
CA ASP A 108 -15.39 12.81 -13.27
C ASP A 108 -14.66 14.17 -13.34
N GLY A 109 -13.37 14.17 -13.69
CA GLY A 109 -12.53 15.36 -13.77
C GLY A 109 -11.85 15.77 -12.47
N SER A 110 -12.16 15.10 -11.35
CA SER A 110 -11.44 15.31 -10.09
C SER A 110 -10.00 14.82 -10.19
N ARG A 111 -9.08 15.45 -9.44
CA ARG A 111 -7.64 15.18 -9.55
C ARG A 111 -6.93 15.33 -8.21
N ALA A 112 -5.81 14.63 -8.08
CA ALA A 112 -4.87 14.78 -6.98
C ALA A 112 -3.44 14.59 -7.48
N SER A 113 -2.47 15.24 -6.86
CA SER A 113 -1.06 15.15 -7.24
C SER A 113 -0.13 15.24 -6.03
N SER A 114 1.10 14.74 -6.21
CA SER A 114 2.18 14.87 -5.22
C SER A 114 2.72 16.30 -5.11
N GLU A 115 2.19 17.25 -5.89
CA GLU A 115 2.51 18.68 -5.80
C GLU A 115 1.86 19.36 -4.58
N THR A 116 0.97 18.68 -3.88
CA THR A 116 0.33 19.21 -2.68
C THR A 116 0.76 18.39 -1.48
N ILE A 117 1.18 19.09 -0.40
CA ILE A 117 1.38 18.45 0.90
C ILE A 117 0.03 17.94 1.38
N SER A 118 -0.05 16.65 1.70
CA SER A 118 -1.29 16.01 2.13
C SER A 118 -1.10 15.38 3.51
N VAL A 119 -1.74 15.96 4.52
CA VAL A 119 -1.74 15.43 5.89
C VAL A 119 -3.09 14.78 6.19
N PRO A 120 -3.13 13.69 6.98
CA PRO A 120 -4.39 13.08 7.38
C PRO A 120 -5.34 14.08 8.05
N SER A 121 -6.56 14.17 7.53
CA SER A 121 -7.63 14.99 8.10
C SER A 121 -8.55 14.16 8.99
N ALA A 122 -9.10 14.80 10.03
CA ALA A 122 -10.11 14.18 10.89
C ALA A 122 -11.47 14.02 10.20
N SER A 123 -11.82 14.96 9.32
CA SER A 123 -13.03 14.93 8.50
C SER A 123 -12.73 14.39 7.11
N GLU A 124 -13.76 13.85 6.47
CA GLU A 124 -13.70 13.38 5.08
C GLU A 124 -13.38 14.56 4.13
N PRO A 125 -12.35 14.46 3.27
CA PRO A 125 -12.01 15.49 2.31
C PRO A 125 -13.00 15.60 1.15
N GLU A 126 -13.24 16.81 0.64
CA GLU A 126 -14.10 17.04 -0.54
C GLU A 126 -13.40 16.66 -1.87
N ALA A 127 -12.08 16.71 -1.91
CA ALA A 127 -11.26 16.40 -3.07
C ALA A 127 -10.54 15.06 -2.89
N PRO A 128 -10.16 14.38 -3.98
CA PRO A 128 -9.33 13.18 -3.89
C PRO A 128 -8.02 13.45 -3.14
N VAL A 129 -7.60 12.47 -2.36
CA VAL A 129 -6.36 12.45 -1.58
C VAL A 129 -5.35 11.57 -2.29
N LEU A 130 -4.20 12.15 -2.64
CA LEU A 130 -3.03 11.39 -3.07
C LEU A 130 -1.91 11.58 -2.04
N ARG A 131 -1.34 10.48 -1.56
CA ARG A 131 -0.19 10.49 -0.66
C ARG A 131 0.86 9.52 -1.14
N ALA A 132 2.00 10.07 -1.55
CA ALA A 132 3.17 9.31 -1.93
C ALA A 132 4.17 9.25 -0.76
N GLN A 133 4.75 8.08 -0.50
CA GLN A 133 5.83 7.96 0.48
C GLN A 133 6.86 6.92 0.01
N PRO A 134 8.15 7.09 0.37
CA PRO A 134 9.11 6.02 0.19
C PRO A 134 8.78 4.83 1.07
N VAL A 135 9.09 3.64 0.56
CA VAL A 135 9.05 2.40 1.34
C VAL A 135 10.37 1.63 1.30
N GLY A 136 11.41 2.23 0.69
CA GLY A 136 12.78 1.74 0.69
C GLY A 136 13.30 1.48 -0.72
N GLY A 137 14.11 0.44 -0.84
CA GLY A 137 14.76 0.05 -2.08
C GLY A 137 16.28 0.12 -1.98
N THR A 138 16.92 0.43 -3.10
CA THR A 138 18.37 0.55 -3.27
C THR A 138 18.69 1.87 -3.96
N ARG A 139 19.97 2.21 -4.06
CA ARG A 139 20.43 3.41 -4.78
C ARG A 139 20.04 3.45 -6.27
N PHE A 140 19.77 2.30 -6.87
CA PHE A 140 19.44 2.18 -8.30
C PHE A 140 17.99 1.78 -8.57
N ALA A 141 17.23 1.48 -7.51
CA ALA A 141 15.83 1.08 -7.57
C ALA A 141 15.14 1.54 -6.29
N VAL A 142 14.40 2.65 -6.33
CA VAL A 142 13.72 3.22 -5.16
C VAL A 142 12.23 2.95 -5.25
N ASP A 143 11.66 2.42 -4.17
CA ASP A 143 10.26 2.01 -4.11
C ASP A 143 9.39 3.04 -3.39
N HIS A 144 8.22 3.29 -3.96
CA HIS A 144 7.21 4.21 -3.49
C HIS A 144 5.85 3.52 -3.39
N GLU A 145 5.12 3.92 -2.37
CA GLU A 145 3.68 3.70 -2.30
C GLU A 145 2.96 5.00 -2.55
N VAL A 146 2.06 5.00 -3.52
CA VAL A 146 1.19 6.13 -3.82
C VAL A 146 -0.24 5.73 -3.46
N PHE A 147 -0.64 6.11 -2.26
CA PHE A 147 -2.00 5.92 -1.78
C PHE A 147 -2.94 6.92 -2.44
N LEU A 148 -4.13 6.45 -2.81
CA LEU A 148 -5.16 7.22 -3.47
C LEU A 148 -6.55 6.90 -2.89
N TRP A 149 -7.26 7.95 -2.49
CA TRP A 149 -8.65 7.90 -2.08
C TRP A 149 -9.42 9.05 -2.76
N PRO A 150 -10.70 8.88 -3.16
CA PRO A 150 -11.49 7.66 -3.07
C PRO A 150 -11.13 6.65 -4.17
N LEU A 151 -11.68 5.44 -4.10
CA LEU A 151 -11.62 4.48 -5.19
C LEU A 151 -12.23 5.09 -6.48
N PRO A 152 -11.57 5.00 -7.65
CA PRO A 152 -12.07 5.60 -8.88
C PRO A 152 -13.45 5.05 -9.27
N SER A 153 -14.28 5.88 -9.90
CA SER A 153 -15.54 5.45 -10.51
C SER A 153 -15.29 4.48 -11.67
N ALA A 154 -16.33 3.78 -12.13
CA ALA A 154 -16.23 2.94 -13.31
C ALA A 154 -16.00 3.82 -14.56
N GLY A 155 -14.73 3.97 -14.95
CA GLY A 155 -14.28 4.86 -16.00
C GLY A 155 -12.75 4.94 -16.05
N PRO A 156 -12.17 5.69 -17.00
CA PRO A 156 -10.72 5.81 -17.10
C PRO A 156 -10.15 6.57 -15.90
N LEU A 157 -9.16 5.97 -15.23
CA LEU A 157 -8.28 6.66 -14.30
C LEU A 157 -6.97 6.96 -15.04
N LYS A 158 -6.61 8.24 -15.20
CA LYS A 158 -5.33 8.61 -15.82
C LYS A 158 -4.29 8.79 -14.74
N LEU A 159 -3.21 8.02 -14.82
CA LEU A 159 -2.00 8.18 -14.03
C LEU A 159 -1.01 9.06 -14.80
N VAL A 160 -0.59 10.16 -14.18
CA VAL A 160 0.28 11.17 -14.76
C VAL A 160 1.62 11.13 -14.06
N VAL A 161 2.72 11.11 -14.82
CA VAL A 161 4.08 11.16 -14.29
C VAL A 161 4.90 12.18 -15.06
N GLN A 162 5.70 12.98 -14.35
CA GLN A 162 6.67 13.91 -14.91
C GLN A 162 7.93 13.91 -14.06
N TRP A 163 9.09 14.11 -14.69
CA TRP A 163 10.34 14.40 -13.98
C TRP A 163 11.29 15.21 -14.85
N ALA A 164 11.29 16.54 -14.66
CA ALA A 164 12.03 17.45 -15.53
C ALA A 164 13.55 17.25 -15.41
N ASP A 165 14.08 17.14 -14.19
CA ASP A 165 15.52 16.94 -13.94
C ASP A 165 16.09 15.62 -14.50
N ARG A 166 15.22 14.65 -14.80
CA ARG A 166 15.60 13.36 -15.40
C ARG A 166 15.16 13.24 -16.86
N GLU A 167 14.76 14.35 -17.48
CA GLU A 167 14.33 14.42 -18.88
C GLU A 167 13.13 13.50 -19.19
N ILE A 168 12.25 13.29 -18.21
CA ILE A 168 11.00 12.56 -18.39
C ILE A 168 9.88 13.60 -18.57
N PRO A 169 9.34 13.77 -19.79
CA PRO A 169 8.22 14.70 -20.02
C PRO A 169 6.97 14.21 -19.29
N GLU A 170 5.94 15.07 -19.24
CA GLU A 170 4.63 14.63 -18.73
C GLU A 170 4.10 13.48 -19.59
N THR A 171 3.81 12.36 -18.93
CA THR A 171 3.28 11.14 -19.52
C THR A 171 1.94 10.82 -18.88
N ARG A 172 1.03 10.20 -19.65
CA ARG A 172 -0.32 9.85 -19.19
C ARG A 172 -0.61 8.39 -19.53
N THR A 173 -0.79 7.57 -18.51
CA THR A 173 -1.16 6.16 -18.62
C THR A 173 -2.61 5.99 -18.21
N THR A 174 -3.43 5.35 -19.05
CA THR A 174 -4.85 5.11 -18.73
C THR A 174 -5.02 3.75 -18.07
N LEU A 175 -5.63 3.74 -16.89
CA LEU A 175 -5.97 2.57 -16.10
C LEU A 175 -7.49 2.35 -16.13
N ASP A 176 -7.92 1.08 -16.12
CA ASP A 176 -9.34 0.73 -16.14
C ASP A 176 -9.93 0.83 -14.72
N GLY A 177 -10.63 1.93 -14.42
CA GLY A 177 -11.30 2.15 -13.14
C GLY A 177 -12.45 1.17 -12.88
N GLY A 178 -13.05 0.59 -13.93
CA GLY A 178 -14.02 -0.49 -13.80
C GLY A 178 -13.39 -1.77 -13.27
N ALA A 179 -12.24 -2.17 -13.80
CA ALA A 179 -11.47 -3.31 -13.31
C ALA A 179 -10.96 -3.09 -11.88
N ILE A 180 -10.48 -1.89 -11.55
CA ILE A 180 -10.10 -1.50 -10.18
C ILE A 180 -11.29 -1.66 -9.23
N ARG A 181 -12.46 -1.12 -9.60
CA ARG A 181 -13.66 -1.21 -8.75
C ARG A 181 -14.19 -2.63 -8.62
N SER A 182 -14.03 -3.46 -9.65
CA SER A 182 -14.37 -4.87 -9.55
C SER A 182 -13.46 -5.59 -8.56
N ALA A 183 -12.14 -5.37 -8.65
CA ALA A 183 -11.15 -6.00 -7.77
C ALA A 183 -11.31 -5.59 -6.30
N ALA A 184 -11.82 -4.38 -6.02
CA ALA A 184 -12.08 -3.95 -4.64
C ALA A 184 -13.03 -4.87 -3.86
N LYS A 185 -13.88 -5.63 -4.57
CA LYS A 185 -14.79 -6.63 -3.96
C LYS A 185 -14.06 -7.87 -3.44
N ASP A 186 -12.86 -8.12 -3.92
CA ASP A 186 -12.03 -9.27 -3.51
C ASP A 186 -11.14 -8.93 -2.30
N ALA A 187 -11.13 -7.67 -1.85
CA ALA A 187 -10.44 -7.28 -0.62
C ALA A 187 -11.16 -7.88 0.60
N ALA A 188 -10.39 -8.41 1.56
CA ALA A 188 -10.91 -9.18 2.68
C ALA A 188 -10.49 -8.58 4.03
N GLU A 189 -11.42 -8.56 5.00
CA GLU A 189 -11.11 -8.16 6.37
C GLU A 189 -10.21 -9.21 7.05
N ILE A 190 -9.10 -8.77 7.68
CA ILE A 190 -8.14 -9.63 8.36
C ILE A 190 -8.72 -10.13 9.70
N TRP A 191 -9.35 -9.23 10.45
CA TRP A 191 -9.80 -9.47 11.82
C TRP A 191 -11.29 -9.15 12.00
N PRO A 192 -12.20 -9.97 11.46
CA PRO A 192 -13.63 -9.75 11.60
C PRO A 192 -14.06 -9.81 13.08
N GLY A 193 -14.87 -8.85 13.50
CA GLY A 193 -15.46 -8.82 14.84
C GLY A 193 -14.65 -8.10 15.91
N LEU A 194 -13.56 -7.39 15.56
CA LEU A 194 -12.89 -6.50 16.51
C LEU A 194 -13.86 -5.44 17.06
N GLY A 195 -13.67 -5.07 18.33
CA GLY A 195 -14.44 -4.01 18.97
C GLY A 195 -14.03 -2.64 18.45
N ARG A 196 -14.99 -1.70 18.34
CA ARG A 196 -14.65 -0.30 18.04
C ARG A 196 -13.96 0.36 19.24
N ARG A 197 -12.93 1.16 18.97
CA ARG A 197 -12.27 1.96 20.01
C ARG A 197 -13.27 2.93 20.62
N GLN A 198 -13.45 2.88 21.93
CA GLN A 198 -14.22 3.89 22.64
C GLN A 198 -13.34 5.13 22.84
N VAL A 199 -13.81 6.29 22.37
CA VAL A 199 -13.04 7.55 22.35
C VAL A 199 -12.69 8.03 23.77
N ASN A 200 -13.44 7.60 24.79
CA ASN A 200 -13.31 8.07 26.19
C ASN A 200 -13.11 6.93 27.22
N GLY A 201 -12.76 5.72 26.80
CA GLY A 201 -12.54 4.59 27.71
C GLY A 201 -11.06 4.46 28.09
N LEU A 202 -10.74 4.38 29.38
CA LEU A 202 -9.47 3.81 29.81
C LEU A 202 -9.34 2.39 29.21
N PRO A 203 -8.16 1.96 28.76
CA PRO A 203 -7.98 0.60 28.27
C PRO A 203 -8.26 -0.37 29.42
N VAL A 204 -9.45 -0.97 29.43
CA VAL A 204 -9.82 -2.02 30.39
C VAL A 204 -9.86 -3.32 29.63
N ARG A 205 -8.95 -4.23 30.00
CA ARG A 205 -8.97 -5.63 29.57
C ARG A 205 -10.33 -6.23 29.89
N ARG A 206 -11.17 -6.45 28.89
CA ARG A 206 -12.23 -7.46 29.04
C ARG A 206 -11.57 -8.80 28.79
N VAL A 207 -11.23 -9.50 29.87
CA VAL A 207 -11.01 -10.96 29.81
C VAL A 207 -12.36 -11.61 29.49
N GLY A 208 -12.81 -11.46 28.24
CA GLY A 208 -13.88 -12.26 27.69
C GLY A 208 -13.31 -13.63 27.40
N LYS A 209 -14.07 -14.69 27.71
CA LYS A 209 -13.76 -16.07 27.31
C LYS A 209 -13.19 -16.07 25.90
N GLN A 210 -12.02 -16.69 25.76
CA GLN A 210 -11.38 -17.00 24.50
C GLN A 210 -12.41 -17.65 23.57
N VAL A 211 -13.10 -16.86 22.76
CA VAL A 211 -13.90 -17.39 21.66
C VAL A 211 -12.84 -17.81 20.67
N ALA A 212 -12.68 -19.12 20.49
CA ALA A 212 -11.88 -19.63 19.40
C ALA A 212 -12.49 -19.05 18.11
N LEU A 213 -11.86 -18.00 17.58
CA LEU A 213 -12.01 -17.63 16.20
C LEU A 213 -11.30 -18.76 15.44
N THR A 214 -12.01 -19.84 15.14
CA THR A 214 -11.66 -20.67 13.99
C THR A 214 -11.92 -19.79 12.78
N PRO A 215 -10.89 -19.27 12.09
CA PRO A 215 -11.13 -18.62 10.83
C PRO A 215 -11.67 -19.70 9.88
N ASP A 216 -12.89 -19.49 9.39
CA ASP A 216 -13.47 -20.29 8.32
C ASP A 216 -12.82 -19.84 7.01
N TRP A 217 -11.50 -20.03 6.91
CA TRP A 217 -10.81 -20.00 5.63
C TRP A 217 -11.41 -21.17 4.86
N GLY A 218 -12.14 -20.87 3.80
CA GLY A 218 -12.84 -21.85 2.98
C GLY A 218 -12.02 -23.11 2.70
N THR A 219 -12.73 -24.21 2.47
CA THR A 219 -12.17 -25.56 2.35
C THR A 219 -10.87 -25.57 1.55
N PRO A 220 -9.75 -26.07 2.12
CA PRO A 220 -8.53 -26.20 1.36
C PRO A 220 -8.83 -27.05 0.12
N VAL A 221 -8.57 -26.47 -1.06
CA VAL A 221 -8.62 -27.22 -2.31
C VAL A 221 -7.61 -28.35 -2.16
N ALA A 222 -8.11 -29.59 -2.05
CA ALA A 222 -7.28 -30.77 -1.99
C ALA A 222 -6.40 -30.76 -3.25
N ARG A 223 -5.08 -30.61 -3.05
CA ARG A 223 -4.10 -30.87 -4.10
C ARG A 223 -4.30 -32.34 -4.50
N PRO A 224 -4.47 -32.67 -5.79
CA PRO A 224 -4.46 -34.05 -6.22
C PRO A 224 -3.20 -34.73 -5.69
N GLU A 225 -3.36 -35.84 -4.99
CA GLU A 225 -2.26 -36.67 -4.53
C GLU A 225 -1.44 -37.08 -5.75
N GLU A 226 -0.16 -36.70 -5.76
CA GLU A 226 0.78 -37.15 -6.77
C GLU A 226 0.88 -38.69 -6.66
N PRO A 227 0.71 -39.45 -7.76
CA PRO A 227 0.73 -40.90 -7.68
C PRO A 227 2.11 -41.37 -7.19
N ARG A 228 2.12 -42.18 -6.13
CA ARG A 228 3.33 -42.84 -5.64
C ARG A 228 4.00 -43.60 -6.78
N PRO A 229 5.33 -43.50 -6.94
CA PRO A 229 6.04 -44.38 -7.85
C PRO A 229 5.85 -45.84 -7.41
N ALA A 230 5.53 -46.71 -8.37
CA ALA A 230 5.40 -48.14 -8.14
C ALA A 230 6.70 -48.72 -7.56
N PRO A 231 6.62 -49.74 -6.68
CA PRO A 231 7.81 -50.46 -6.25
C PRO A 231 8.49 -51.08 -7.48
N GLY A 232 9.78 -50.79 -7.66
CA GLY A 232 10.57 -51.31 -8.76
C GLY A 232 10.66 -52.84 -8.79
N GLU A 233 10.74 -53.37 -10.01
CA GLU A 233 11.42 -54.63 -10.33
C GLU A 233 12.94 -54.49 -10.16
#